data_AF-A0A7C5JIK7-F1
#
_entry.id   AF-A0A7C5JIK7-F1
#
_cell.length_a   1.000
_cell.length_b   1.000
_cell.length_c   1.000
_cell.angle_alpha   90.00
_cell.angle_beta   90.00
_cell.angle_gamma   90.00
#
_symmetry.space_group_name_H-M   'P 1'
#
loop_
_entity.id
_entity.type
_entity.pdbx_description
1 polymer ?
#
loop_
_entity_poly.entity_id
_entity_poly.type
_entity_poly.pdbx_seq_one_letter_code
_entity_poly.pdbx_strand_id
1 'polypeptide(L)' 'ADEEFDPISEDVYYIVTDKCTECKGFFDEPQCASVCPVDACVPDEDNEEDEDALLAKKAWLHCD' A
#
# COMPACT_ATOMS: atom_id res chain seq x y z
N ALA A 1 1.98 -11.91 -17.36
CA ALA A 1 2.60 -10.82 -16.56
C ALA A 1 3.72 -10.19 -17.40
N ASP A 2 3.46 -10.03 -18.69
CA ASP A 2 4.46 -9.79 -19.74
C ASP A 2 4.22 -8.45 -20.43
N GLU A 3 3.33 -7.62 -19.86
CA GLU A 3 3.15 -6.23 -20.26
C GLU A 3 4.12 -5.36 -19.46
N GLU A 4 4.95 -4.62 -20.18
CA GLU A 4 5.76 -3.54 -19.63
C GLU A 4 4.90 -2.28 -19.53
N PHE A 5 4.91 -1.64 -18.36
CA PHE A 5 4.23 -0.36 -18.12
C PHE A 5 5.28 0.73 -17.95
N ASP A 6 5.19 1.78 -18.76
CA ASP A 6 6.01 2.98 -18.57
C ASP A 6 5.69 3.65 -17.22
N PRO A 7 6.68 4.24 -16.54
CA PRO A 7 6.45 4.94 -15.28
C PRO A 7 5.62 6.21 -15.50
N ILE A 8 4.67 6.45 -14.60
CA ILE A 8 3.86 7.68 -14.60
C ILE A 8 4.71 8.90 -14.21
N SER A 9 5.72 8.70 -13.37
CA SER A 9 6.67 9.72 -12.94
C SER A 9 8.04 9.09 -12.66
N GLU A 10 9.09 9.84 -12.92
CA GLU A 10 10.47 9.50 -12.54
C GLU A 10 10.87 10.13 -11.19
N ASP A 11 10.09 11.08 -10.68
CA ASP A 11 10.42 11.89 -9.50
C ASP A 11 9.73 11.39 -8.23
N VAL A 12 8.56 10.75 -8.36
CA VAL A 12 7.75 10.30 -7.21
C VAL A 12 7.31 8.86 -7.36
N TYR A 13 7.24 8.18 -6.22
CA TYR A 13 6.56 6.89 -6.09
C TYR A 13 5.10 7.15 -5.71
N TYR A 14 4.20 6.27 -6.16
CA TYR A 14 2.80 6.29 -5.76
C TYR A 14 2.41 4.93 -5.17
N ILE A 15 1.45 4.97 -4.25
CA ILE A 15 0.84 3.77 -3.67
C ILE A 15 -0.48 3.53 -4.39
N VAL A 16 -0.71 2.30 -4.85
CA VAL A 16 -2.02 1.91 -5.39
C VAL A 16 -2.91 1.56 -4.20
N THR A 17 -3.88 2.42 -3.88
CA THR A 17 -4.73 2.29 -2.69
C THR A 17 -5.46 0.94 -2.62
N ASP A 18 -5.95 0.44 -3.76
CA ASP A 18 -6.62 -0.87 -3.85
C ASP A 18 -5.71 -2.06 -3.48
N LYS A 19 -4.40 -1.82 -3.35
CA LYS A 19 -3.40 -2.81 -2.94
C LYS A 19 -2.73 -2.49 -1.60
N CYS A 20 -2.97 -1.31 -1.04
CA CYS A 20 -2.44 -0.93 0.27
C CYS A 20 -3.28 -1.58 1.37
N THR A 21 -2.67 -2.44 2.18
CA THR A 21 -3.34 -3.05 3.36
C THR A 21 -2.85 -2.42 4.67
N GLU A 22 -2.14 -1.29 4.59
CA GLU A 22 -1.39 -0.70 5.72
C GLU A 22 -0.50 -1.73 6.45
N CYS A 23 -0.02 -2.73 5.69
CA CYS A 23 0.70 -3.91 6.17
C CYS A 23 -0.06 -4.80 7.17
N LYS A 24 -1.35 -4.55 7.44
CA LYS A 24 -2.17 -5.39 8.34
C LYS A 24 -2.20 -6.85 7.87
N GLY A 25 -2.07 -7.75 8.83
CA GLY A 25 -1.96 -9.19 8.60
C GLY A 25 -0.57 -9.67 8.17
N PHE A 26 0.41 -8.78 8.02
CA PHE A 26 1.81 -9.12 7.75
C PHE A 26 2.77 -8.54 8.80
N PHE A 27 2.60 -7.27 9.14
CA PHE A 27 3.43 -6.53 10.10
C PHE A 27 2.54 -5.63 10.97
N ASP A 28 3.07 -5.21 12.11
CA ASP A 28 2.35 -4.32 13.04
C ASP A 28 2.31 -2.86 12.54
N GLU A 29 3.31 -2.46 11.74
CA GLU A 29 3.50 -1.10 11.22
C GLU A 29 3.76 -1.08 9.69
N PRO A 30 3.42 0.02 8.98
CA PRO A 30 3.67 0.14 7.54
C PRO A 30 5.16 0.15 7.18
N GLN A 31 5.60 -0.87 6.46
CA GLN A 31 7.02 -1.03 6.12
C GLN A 31 7.55 0.07 5.19
N CYS A 32 6.70 0.63 4.32
CA CYS A 32 7.06 1.77 3.46
C CYS A 32 7.39 3.01 4.28
N ALA A 33 6.61 3.31 5.33
CA ALA A 33 6.85 4.43 6.23
C ALA A 33 8.14 4.23 7.04
N SER A 34 8.39 3.00 7.54
CA SER A 34 9.59 2.70 8.35
C SER A 34 10.92 2.89 7.60
N VAL A 35 10.93 2.81 6.27
CA VAL A 35 12.16 2.92 5.45
C VAL A 35 12.27 4.22 4.66
N CYS A 36 11.20 5.03 4.63
CA CYS A 36 11.19 6.25 3.84
C CYS A 36 12.18 7.28 4.43
N PRO A 37 13.21 7.73 3.69
CA PRO A 37 14.21 8.66 4.23
C PRO A 37 13.69 10.09 4.45
N VAL A 38 12.47 10.37 3.99
CA VAL A 38 11.84 11.70 4.00
C VAL A 38 10.43 11.68 4.61
N ASP A 39 10.04 10.58 5.26
CA ASP A 39 8.75 10.42 5.94
C ASP A 39 7.52 10.76 5.06
N ALA A 40 7.56 10.43 3.76
CA ALA A 40 6.51 10.80 2.81
C ALA A 40 5.30 9.85 2.79
N CYS A 41 5.42 8.64 3.37
CA CYS A 41 4.33 7.66 3.40
C CYS A 41 3.46 7.89 4.65
N VAL A 42 2.44 8.73 4.51
CA VAL A 42 1.49 9.11 5.58
C VAL A 42 0.08 8.55 5.31
N PRO A 43 -0.83 8.48 6.31
CA PRO A 43 -2.22 8.06 6.09
C PRO A 43 -2.91 8.92 5.03
N ASP A 44 -3.70 8.27 4.18
CA ASP A 44 -4.44 8.90 3.10
C ASP A 44 -5.88 9.23 3.55
N GLU A 45 -6.17 10.52 3.75
CA GLU A 45 -7.47 11.00 4.21
C GLU A 45 -8.62 10.71 3.23
N ASP A 46 -8.31 10.50 1.94
CA ASP A 46 -9.32 10.18 0.93
C ASP A 46 -9.65 8.67 0.89
N ASN A 47 -8.86 7.84 1.58
CA ASN A 47 -8.96 6.38 1.55
C ASN A 47 -8.82 5.76 2.95
N GLU A 48 -9.57 6.29 3.92
CA GLU A 48 -9.63 5.72 5.27
C GLU A 48 -10.32 4.34 5.26
N GLU A 49 -9.67 3.34 5.85
CA GLU A 49 -10.17 1.98 5.96
C GLU A 49 -10.06 1.47 7.40
N ASP A 50 -11.02 0.67 7.85
CA ASP A 50 -10.91 -0.04 9.12
C ASP A 50 -10.08 -1.33 8.99
N GLU A 51 -9.68 -1.90 10.13
CA GLU A 51 -8.83 -3.09 10.16
C GLU A 51 -9.47 -4.30 9.45
N ASP A 52 -10.80 -4.46 9.55
CA ASP A 52 -11.51 -5.55 8.90
C ASP A 52 -11.47 -5.42 7.37
N ALA A 53 -11.63 -4.20 6.84
CA ALA A 53 -11.50 -3.91 5.41
C ALA A 53 -10.07 -4.18 4.90
N LEU A 54 -9.05 -3.76 5.65
CA LEU A 54 -7.64 -4.00 5.30
C LEU A 54 -7.30 -5.49 5.30
N LEU A 55 -7.81 -6.26 6.26
CA LEU A 55 -7.64 -7.71 6.31
C LEU A 55 -8.41 -8.44 5.19
N ALA A 56 -9.61 -7.98 4.85
CA ALA A 56 -10.37 -8.51 3.71
C ALA A 56 -9.64 -8.25 2.38
N LYS A 57 -9.08 -7.05 2.20
CA LYS A 57 -8.25 -6.71 1.03
C LYS A 57 -7.02 -7.62 0.94
N LYS A 58 -6.35 -7.86 2.07
CA LYS A 58 -5.23 -8.81 2.16
C LYS A 58 -5.64 -10.21 1.70
N ALA A 59 -6.76 -10.74 2.19
CA ALA A 59 -7.24 -12.06 1.80
C ALA A 59 -7.54 -12.13 0.28
N TRP A 60 -8.17 -11.10 -0.28
CA TRP A 60 -8.44 -11.00 -1.70
C TRP A 60 -7.16 -10.96 -2.56
N LEU A 61 -6.16 -10.17 -2.16
CA LEU A 61 -4.89 -10.04 -2.90
C LEU A 61 -4.07 -11.33 -2.90
N HIS A 62 -4.15 -12.12 -1.82
CA HIS A 62 -3.32 -13.30 -1.62
C HIS A 62 -4.05 -14.63 -1.82
N CYS A 63 -5.35 -14.59 -2.20
CA CYS A 63 -6.21 -15.77 -2.35
C CYS A 63 -6.19 -16.67 -1.11
N ASP A 64 -6.17 -16.06 0.07
CA ASP A 64 -6.24 -16.74 1.37
C ASP A 64 -7.67 -17.15 1.75
#